data_AF-A4I3I9-F1
#
_entry.id   AF-A4I3I9-F1
#
_cell.length_a   1.000
_cell.length_b   1.000
_cell.length_c   1.000
_cell.angle_alpha   90.00
_cell.angle_beta   90.00
_cell.angle_gamma   90.00
#
_symmetry.space_group_name_H-M   'P 1'
#
loop_
_entity.id
_entity.type
_entity.pdbx_description
1 polymer ?
#
loop_
_entity_poly.entity_id
_entity_poly.type
_entity_poly.pdbx_seq_one_letter_code
_entity_poly.pdbx_strand_id
1 'polypeptide(L)'
;MASRRNRSPSSKNKESPCKSQQSQCQQQESHSTEHQGTQTRSDPDMKEAAHLLRTGSGVHHSESGERSQSLTERYQHRVEQASSVWLSGILNGHSYAPRPKKVDEAELSDTAKEELLKERTYTIPRGYKYYADGLPPVLNPVPQNGFRTALIIHMIFFGIAFVFTLAAACPIPWYRGRNVDVCGVNYKDRLFSLWMAEGGKYPDIWVHAMKHCPLEKQFYQTIAVSTILGCVLSFLSLLVSGARLSGRASYGWILLFSFLAFAWTLCGNAMSISMYYSSRCNAPRLSNTARLDAGFALSLLAWVFQLGGLLAVALVTKLNVGPVLKQLRVMDTYYMALLCVSLLFLCVANAGTVWKRRFNTRDVGVVRVTYWHTELIMPNGTNLYYGLWHYRCSAYSKRMKASVSFLILSSIALFMATMLAIPAFLARGCRIASIVFSVITLVFLVISWVTAVAVRHRNSCTGAVNGTMYQYYPGVPSGIYNGLTNFPGYGVQEGLVLSIVAWVIVLGATVLNLRVPWL
;
A
#
# COMPACT_ATOMS: atom_id res chain seq x y z
N MET A 1 -56.11 -49.33 23.59
CA MET A 1 -56.10 -50.64 22.88
C MET A 1 -54.93 -50.61 21.89
N ALA A 2 -54.19 -51.72 21.72
CA ALA A 2 -52.93 -51.86 20.95
C ALA A 2 -51.79 -50.86 21.33
N SER A 3 -50.65 -51.17 21.97
CA SER A 3 -49.85 -52.38 22.28
C SER A 3 -48.70 -52.73 21.32
N ARG A 4 -47.50 -52.91 21.90
CA ARG A 4 -46.17 -53.31 21.35
C ARG A 4 -45.43 -52.23 20.52
N ARG A 5 -44.30 -51.64 20.93
CA ARG A 5 -43.06 -52.05 21.65
C ARG A 5 -42.05 -52.81 20.76
N ASN A 6 -40.93 -52.13 20.48
CA ASN A 6 -39.53 -52.61 20.31
C ASN A 6 -38.81 -52.18 19.01
N ARG A 7 -37.86 -51.24 19.14
CA ARG A 7 -36.48 -51.36 18.62
C ARG A 7 -35.59 -50.26 19.23
N SER A 8 -34.46 -50.65 19.79
CA SER A 8 -33.41 -49.80 20.39
C SER A 8 -32.05 -50.58 20.27
N PRO A 9 -30.86 -49.99 20.47
CA PRO A 9 -29.97 -49.79 19.31
C PRO A 9 -28.55 -50.37 19.47
N SER A 10 -27.76 -50.30 18.38
CA SER A 10 -26.36 -50.74 18.26
C SER A 10 -25.79 -50.14 16.94
N SER A 11 -24.53 -49.67 16.81
CA SER A 11 -23.46 -49.41 17.80
C SER A 11 -22.33 -48.52 17.21
N LYS A 12 -21.46 -48.01 18.10
CA LYS A 12 -20.00 -47.74 17.94
C LYS A 12 -19.48 -46.92 16.73
N ASN A 13 -19.05 -45.69 17.04
CA ASN A 13 -17.67 -45.17 16.93
C ASN A 13 -17.55 -44.10 18.05
N LYS A 14 -16.67 -44.13 19.06
CA LYS A 14 -15.20 -44.28 19.10
C LYS A 14 -14.46 -43.29 18.21
N GLU A 15 -14.19 -42.11 18.75
CA GLU A 15 -12.83 -41.54 18.81
C GLU A 15 -12.69 -40.50 19.93
N SER A 16 -11.45 -40.21 20.34
CA SER A 16 -11.09 -39.64 21.65
C SER A 16 -10.74 -38.14 21.63
N PRO A 17 -10.84 -37.44 22.79
CA PRO A 17 -10.44 -36.05 22.91
C PRO A 17 -8.92 -35.89 23.06
N CYS A 18 -8.30 -34.96 22.34
CA CYS A 18 -6.90 -34.62 22.53
C CYS A 18 -6.66 -33.90 23.88
N LYS A 19 -5.92 -34.58 24.76
CA LYS A 19 -5.28 -34.00 25.93
C LYS A 19 -3.84 -33.57 25.59
N SER A 20 -3.39 -32.52 26.28
CA SER A 20 -2.03 -32.33 26.81
C SER A 20 -0.80 -32.60 25.92
N GLN A 21 -0.31 -31.52 25.30
CA GLN A 21 1.10 -31.09 25.18
C GLN A 21 1.01 -29.56 24.94
N GLN A 22 1.81 -28.66 25.52
CA GLN A 22 3.10 -28.82 26.18
C GLN A 22 3.27 -27.70 27.24
N SER A 23 3.67 -28.08 28.45
CA SER A 23 4.17 -27.17 29.50
C SER A 23 5.71 -27.23 29.52
N GLN A 24 6.36 -26.18 30.05
CA GLN A 24 7.78 -25.78 29.89
C GLN A 24 7.98 -24.79 28.72
N CYS A 25 8.66 -23.65 28.88
CA CYS A 25 9.59 -23.25 29.94
C CYS A 25 9.17 -21.99 30.72
N GLN A 26 9.38 -22.03 32.03
CA GLN A 26 9.54 -20.86 32.90
C GLN A 26 10.64 -21.19 33.92
N GLN A 27 11.47 -20.20 34.27
CA GLN A 27 12.43 -20.16 35.39
C GLN A 27 13.79 -20.89 35.32
N GLN A 28 14.73 -20.27 36.05
CA GLN A 28 16.11 -20.63 36.43
C GLN A 28 17.18 -20.62 35.32
N GLU A 29 18.41 -20.14 35.56
CA GLU A 29 19.05 -19.77 36.84
C GLU A 29 20.01 -18.57 36.77
N SER A 30 20.41 -18.05 37.93
CA SER A 30 21.33 -16.90 38.14
C SER A 30 22.72 -17.37 38.64
N HIS A 31 23.63 -16.43 38.91
CA HIS A 31 25.00 -16.62 39.50
C HIS A 31 26.05 -17.24 38.55
N SER A 32 27.36 -16.96 38.64
CA SER A 32 28.18 -16.00 39.43
C SER A 32 29.58 -15.88 38.74
N THR A 33 30.55 -15.02 39.08
CA THR A 33 30.73 -14.08 40.22
C THR A 33 31.60 -12.87 39.81
N GLU A 34 31.72 -11.89 40.70
CA GLU A 34 32.62 -10.73 40.66
C GLU A 34 34.03 -11.08 41.19
N HIS A 35 35.11 -10.47 40.68
CA HIS A 35 36.32 -10.22 41.48
C HIS A 35 37.16 -9.03 40.96
N GLN A 36 37.81 -8.37 41.91
CA GLN A 36 38.47 -7.07 41.80
C GLN A 36 39.90 -7.16 41.25
N GLY A 37 40.45 -6.03 40.77
CA GLY A 37 41.78 -5.62 41.27
C GLY A 37 42.82 -5.08 40.27
N THR A 38 43.16 -3.80 40.47
CA THR A 38 44.53 -3.20 40.37
C THR A 38 45.15 -2.87 38.99
N GLN A 39 45.23 -1.55 38.76
CA GLN A 39 46.40 -0.74 38.37
C GLN A 39 47.13 -0.93 37.01
N THR A 40 47.07 0.17 36.24
CA THR A 40 48.15 0.78 35.44
C THR A 40 49.23 -0.13 34.83
N ARG A 41 49.16 -0.28 33.50
CA ARG A 41 50.37 -0.35 32.68
C ARG A 41 50.19 0.46 31.40
N SER A 42 51.22 1.23 31.06
CA SER A 42 51.35 2.01 29.84
C SER A 42 51.55 1.09 28.63
N ASP A 43 50.66 1.15 27.64
CA ASP A 43 50.77 0.38 26.40
C ASP A 43 51.54 1.16 25.32
N PRO A 44 52.66 0.64 24.79
CA PRO A 44 53.40 1.29 23.70
C PRO A 44 52.79 1.04 22.31
N ASP A 45 51.88 0.06 22.19
CA ASP A 45 51.42 -0.51 20.91
C ASP A 45 50.55 0.42 20.06
N MET A 46 50.06 1.54 20.61
CA MET A 46 49.26 2.51 19.84
C MET A 46 50.09 3.33 18.82
N LYS A 47 51.43 3.27 18.85
CA LYS A 47 52.30 3.89 17.83
C LYS A 47 52.67 2.95 16.68
N GLU A 48 52.70 1.64 16.89
CA GLU A 48 53.05 0.65 15.86
C GLU A 48 51.94 0.55 14.79
N ALA A 49 50.67 0.56 15.23
CA ALA A 49 49.49 0.54 14.35
C ALA A 49 49.37 1.75 13.41
N ALA A 50 49.99 2.89 13.75
CA ALA A 50 49.98 4.10 12.94
C ALA A 50 51.06 4.11 11.84
N HIS A 51 52.12 3.28 11.98
CA HIS A 51 53.25 3.27 11.04
C HIS A 51 53.09 2.22 9.92
N LEU A 52 52.37 1.12 10.18
CA LEU A 52 52.07 0.06 9.21
C LEU A 52 51.17 0.49 8.03
N LEU A 53 50.55 1.68 8.10
CA LEU A 53 49.71 2.23 7.03
C LEU A 53 50.48 3.05 5.97
N ARG A 54 51.81 3.18 6.07
CA ARG A 54 52.59 4.11 5.21
C ARG A 54 53.68 3.50 4.34
N THR A 55 54.13 2.26 4.59
CA THR A 55 55.23 1.62 3.83
C THR A 55 55.17 0.08 3.93
N GLY A 56 55.34 -0.62 2.79
CA GLY A 56 55.38 -2.10 2.68
C GLY A 56 54.01 -2.68 2.32
N SER A 57 53.77 -3.29 1.15
CA SER A 57 54.45 -4.41 0.49
C SER A 57 54.30 -5.74 1.24
N GLY A 58 53.67 -6.73 0.60
CA GLY A 58 53.77 -8.14 0.98
C GLY A 58 52.74 -8.68 1.98
N VAL A 59 51.45 -8.76 1.58
CA VAL A 59 50.55 -9.79 2.14
C VAL A 59 49.97 -10.61 0.99
N HIS A 60 50.50 -11.81 0.82
CA HIS A 60 49.93 -12.81 -0.08
C HIS A 60 48.53 -13.20 0.38
N HIS A 61 47.51 -12.86 -0.41
CA HIS A 61 46.33 -13.72 -0.44
C HIS A 61 46.72 -14.99 -1.21
N SER A 62 46.57 -16.12 -0.53
CA SER A 62 46.81 -17.47 -1.06
C SER A 62 46.11 -17.68 -2.41
N GLU A 63 46.89 -17.98 -3.44
CA GLU A 63 46.42 -18.30 -4.78
C GLU A 63 45.70 -19.66 -4.79
N SER A 64 44.39 -19.66 -4.57
CA SER A 64 43.54 -20.78 -4.92
C SER A 64 43.28 -20.78 -6.43
N GLY A 65 44.29 -21.21 -7.20
CA GLY A 65 44.18 -21.51 -8.64
C GLY A 65 44.05 -20.29 -9.55
N GLU A 66 45.17 -19.66 -9.89
CA GLU A 66 45.25 -18.80 -11.09
C GLU A 66 45.07 -19.63 -12.37
N ARG A 67 43.82 -19.93 -12.71
CA ARG A 67 43.45 -20.06 -14.13
C ARG A 67 43.53 -18.64 -14.69
N SER A 68 44.35 -18.43 -15.71
CA SER A 68 44.61 -17.13 -16.35
C SER A 68 43.38 -16.60 -17.08
N GLN A 69 42.36 -16.20 -16.32
CA GLN A 69 41.16 -15.55 -16.85
C GLN A 69 41.59 -14.24 -17.49
N SER A 70 41.23 -14.09 -18.77
CA SER A 70 41.40 -12.85 -19.50
C SER A 70 40.73 -11.68 -18.76
N LEU A 71 41.20 -10.45 -18.99
CA LEU A 71 40.54 -9.25 -18.45
C LEU A 71 39.04 -9.21 -18.82
N THR A 72 38.71 -9.77 -19.99
CA THR A 72 37.35 -9.96 -20.52
C THR A 72 36.52 -10.94 -19.69
N GLU A 73 37.06 -12.10 -19.31
CA GLU A 73 36.37 -13.06 -18.43
C GLU A 73 36.21 -12.52 -17.00
N ARG A 74 37.25 -11.88 -16.43
CA ARG A 74 37.15 -11.21 -15.12
C ARG A 74 36.14 -10.04 -15.15
N TYR A 75 35.81 -9.51 -16.32
CA TYR A 75 34.74 -8.54 -16.51
C TYR A 75 33.37 -9.24 -16.62
N GLN A 76 33.23 -10.26 -17.47
CA GLN A 76 32.00 -11.05 -17.61
C GLN A 76 31.54 -11.67 -16.28
N HIS A 77 32.44 -12.32 -15.54
CA HIS A 77 32.12 -12.94 -14.24
C HIS A 77 31.66 -11.91 -13.20
N ARG A 78 32.16 -10.66 -13.26
CA ARG A 78 31.67 -9.56 -12.41
C ARG A 78 30.33 -8.99 -12.89
N VAL A 79 30.06 -9.01 -14.19
CA VAL A 79 28.73 -8.68 -14.76
C VAL A 79 27.70 -9.74 -14.36
N GLU A 80 28.06 -11.03 -14.38
CA GLU A 80 27.17 -12.11 -13.95
C GLU A 80 26.88 -12.06 -12.45
N GLN A 81 27.90 -11.89 -11.59
CA GLN A 81 27.69 -11.68 -10.14
C GLN A 81 26.87 -10.41 -9.84
N ALA A 82 27.11 -9.30 -10.56
CA ALA A 82 26.26 -8.11 -10.41
C ALA A 82 24.81 -8.35 -10.86
N SER A 83 24.60 -9.31 -11.77
CA SER A 83 23.27 -9.66 -12.28
C SER A 83 22.42 -10.53 -11.36
N SER A 84 22.92 -10.97 -10.19
CA SER A 84 22.16 -11.75 -9.20
C SER A 84 21.76 -10.96 -7.94
N VAL A 85 22.34 -9.78 -7.70
CA VAL A 85 22.10 -8.95 -6.50
C VAL A 85 20.90 -8.00 -6.71
N TRP A 86 19.70 -8.56 -6.89
CA TRP A 86 18.52 -7.83 -7.37
C TRP A 86 17.84 -6.91 -6.34
N LEU A 87 17.76 -7.32 -5.07
CA LEU A 87 16.91 -6.65 -4.07
C LEU A 87 17.68 -5.85 -3.02
N SER A 88 18.86 -6.31 -2.59
CA SER A 88 19.63 -5.63 -1.54
C SER A 88 20.19 -4.27 -1.98
N GLY A 89 20.34 -4.01 -3.28
CA GLY A 89 20.81 -2.72 -3.80
C GLY A 89 19.90 -1.52 -3.46
N ILE A 90 18.59 -1.74 -3.27
CA ILE A 90 17.63 -0.70 -2.87
C ILE A 90 17.77 -0.36 -1.38
N LEU A 91 18.00 -1.37 -0.53
CA LEU A 91 18.14 -1.21 0.93
C LEU A 91 19.54 -0.75 1.35
N ASN A 92 20.59 -1.19 0.63
CA ASN A 92 21.99 -0.90 0.95
C ASN A 92 22.56 0.31 0.17
N GLY A 93 21.75 1.03 -0.62
CA GLY A 93 22.21 2.17 -1.46
C GLY A 93 23.11 1.80 -2.64
N HIS A 94 23.39 0.51 -2.84
CA HIS A 94 24.21 -0.04 -3.90
C HIS A 94 23.35 -0.61 -5.03
N SER A 95 22.53 0.23 -5.66
CA SER A 95 21.95 -0.10 -6.96
C SER A 95 23.06 -0.06 -8.02
N TYR A 96 23.75 -1.20 -8.18
CA TYR A 96 25.06 -1.28 -8.80
C TYR A 96 24.97 -1.26 -10.33
N ALA A 97 25.21 -0.09 -10.93
CA ALA A 97 25.80 -0.06 -12.26
C ALA A 97 27.27 -0.50 -12.12
N PRO A 98 27.77 -1.46 -12.94
CA PRO A 98 29.13 -1.95 -12.79
C PRO A 98 30.11 -0.79 -12.96
N ARG A 99 30.99 -0.60 -11.98
CA ARG A 99 32.16 0.27 -12.08
C ARG A 99 33.21 -0.42 -12.96
N PRO A 100 33.42 -0.04 -14.24
CA PRO A 100 34.75 -0.22 -14.82
C PRO A 100 35.75 0.61 -14.00
N LYS A 101 37.01 0.18 -13.97
CA LYS A 101 38.10 1.00 -13.44
C LYS A 101 38.05 2.37 -14.12
N LYS A 102 38.32 3.46 -13.39
CA LYS A 102 38.97 4.61 -14.02
C LYS A 102 40.29 4.05 -14.57
N VAL A 103 40.47 4.12 -15.88
CA VAL A 103 41.82 4.02 -16.45
C VAL A 103 42.41 5.40 -16.22
N ASP A 104 43.48 5.48 -15.43
CA ASP A 104 44.18 6.75 -15.26
C ASP A 104 44.87 7.09 -16.59
N GLU A 105 44.87 8.37 -16.98
CA GLU A 105 45.35 8.81 -18.31
C GLU A 105 46.85 8.56 -18.55
N ALA A 106 47.57 8.09 -17.53
CA ALA A 106 48.96 7.63 -17.60
C ALA A 106 49.11 6.14 -17.99
N GLU A 107 48.06 5.31 -17.89
CA GLU A 107 48.05 3.89 -18.30
C GLU A 107 47.70 3.70 -19.80
N LEU A 108 47.44 4.78 -20.53
CA LEU A 108 47.02 4.77 -21.95
C LEU A 108 48.17 5.21 -22.87
N SER A 109 48.47 4.42 -23.90
CA SER A 109 49.41 4.81 -24.96
C SER A 109 48.88 6.01 -25.75
N ASP A 110 49.77 6.86 -26.25
CA ASP A 110 49.40 8.12 -26.91
C ASP A 110 48.46 7.92 -28.11
N THR A 111 48.62 6.81 -28.83
CA THR A 111 47.72 6.38 -29.93
C THR A 111 46.30 6.10 -29.47
N ALA A 112 46.10 5.41 -28.34
CA ALA A 112 44.77 5.14 -27.79
C ALA A 112 44.12 6.42 -27.25
N LYS A 113 44.93 7.39 -26.81
CA LYS A 113 44.49 8.67 -26.27
C LYS A 113 43.76 9.52 -27.32
N GLU A 114 44.24 9.56 -28.57
CA GLU A 114 43.59 10.32 -29.65
C GLU A 114 42.28 9.70 -30.16
N GLU A 115 42.21 8.36 -30.30
CA GLU A 115 40.98 7.70 -30.73
C GLU A 115 39.86 7.85 -29.67
N LEU A 116 40.19 7.67 -28.39
CA LEU A 116 39.24 7.82 -27.28
C LEU A 116 38.74 9.26 -27.05
N LEU A 117 39.45 10.27 -27.57
CA LEU A 117 39.01 11.67 -27.54
C LEU A 117 38.03 12.02 -28.66
N LYS A 118 37.98 11.25 -29.76
CA LYS A 118 37.06 11.49 -30.88
C LYS A 118 35.67 10.88 -30.69
N GLU A 119 35.52 9.87 -29.82
CA GLU A 119 34.24 9.15 -29.67
C GLU A 119 33.24 9.80 -28.70
N ARG A 120 31.94 9.72 -29.06
CA ARG A 120 30.82 10.23 -28.27
C ARG A 120 30.58 9.42 -26.99
N THR A 121 31.28 9.80 -25.94
CA THR A 121 31.10 9.24 -24.59
C THR A 121 29.92 9.87 -23.86
N TYR A 122 28.99 9.04 -23.36
CA TYR A 122 27.85 9.52 -22.55
C TYR A 122 28.21 9.51 -21.06
N THR A 123 28.13 10.68 -20.41
CA THR A 123 28.36 10.83 -18.97
C THR A 123 27.08 10.53 -18.18
N ILE A 124 27.08 9.42 -17.44
CA ILE A 124 25.99 9.03 -16.53
C ILE A 124 26.25 9.64 -15.14
N PRO A 125 25.24 9.98 -14.31
CA PRO A 125 25.40 10.79 -13.07
C PRO A 125 26.18 10.19 -11.88
N ARG A 126 27.44 9.81 -12.10
CA ARG A 126 28.54 9.68 -11.14
C ARG A 126 29.93 9.93 -11.79
N GLY A 127 29.96 10.52 -12.99
CA GLY A 127 31.20 10.81 -13.73
C GLY A 127 31.71 9.66 -14.61
N TYR A 128 30.91 8.63 -14.83
CA TYR A 128 31.29 7.48 -15.67
C TYR A 128 30.91 7.73 -17.14
N LYS A 129 31.91 7.59 -18.02
CA LYS A 129 31.74 7.50 -19.48
C LYS A 129 31.53 6.03 -19.84
N TYR A 130 30.44 5.73 -20.56
CA TYR A 130 30.28 4.45 -21.25
C TYR A 130 30.38 4.68 -22.78
N TYR A 131 31.01 3.75 -23.49
CA TYR A 131 30.95 3.66 -24.95
C TYR A 131 29.49 3.48 -25.39
N ALA A 132 29.10 4.06 -26.52
CA ALA A 132 27.73 3.98 -27.02
C ALA A 132 27.24 2.53 -27.17
N ASP A 133 28.13 1.66 -27.66
CA ASP A 133 27.86 0.23 -27.90
C ASP A 133 27.92 -0.62 -26.61
N GLY A 134 28.54 -0.08 -25.56
CA GLY A 134 28.66 -0.71 -24.25
C GLY A 134 27.56 -0.34 -23.25
N LEU A 135 26.62 0.54 -23.61
CA LEU A 135 25.48 0.86 -22.74
C LEU A 135 24.57 -0.37 -22.59
N PRO A 136 24.25 -0.82 -21.36
CA PRO A 136 23.19 -1.80 -21.15
C PRO A 136 21.89 -1.33 -21.84
N PRO A 137 21.15 -2.19 -22.56
CA PRO A 137 19.98 -1.76 -23.37
C PRO A 137 18.86 -1.09 -22.55
N VAL A 138 18.88 -1.28 -21.23
CA VAL A 138 18.00 -0.62 -20.25
C VAL A 138 18.36 0.87 -20.03
N LEU A 139 19.65 1.20 -20.14
CA LEU A 139 20.22 2.56 -20.00
C LEU A 139 20.21 3.37 -21.30
N ASN A 140 20.27 2.70 -22.45
CA ASN A 140 20.28 3.37 -23.76
C ASN A 140 19.07 4.31 -23.88
N PRO A 141 19.22 5.59 -24.26
CA PRO A 141 18.10 6.52 -24.36
C PRO A 141 16.98 5.96 -25.25
N VAL A 142 17.32 5.44 -26.44
CA VAL A 142 16.35 4.78 -27.33
C VAL A 142 16.34 3.27 -27.06
N PRO A 143 15.19 2.63 -26.83
CA PRO A 143 15.12 1.19 -26.59
C PRO A 143 15.54 0.41 -27.84
N GLN A 144 16.47 -0.53 -27.67
CA GLN A 144 16.96 -1.43 -28.73
C GLN A 144 16.59 -2.89 -28.45
N ASN A 145 16.62 -3.72 -29.50
CA ASN A 145 16.48 -5.17 -29.47
C ASN A 145 15.27 -5.64 -28.63
N GLY A 146 15.44 -6.68 -27.80
CA GLY A 146 14.35 -7.28 -27.02
C GLY A 146 13.61 -6.30 -26.09
N PHE A 147 14.26 -5.21 -25.64
CA PHE A 147 13.58 -4.18 -24.85
C PHE A 147 12.61 -3.34 -25.69
N ARG A 148 12.93 -3.06 -26.96
CA ARG A 148 11.98 -2.43 -27.90
C ARG A 148 10.78 -3.35 -28.16
N THR A 149 11.01 -4.64 -28.38
CA THR A 149 9.94 -5.63 -28.60
C THR A 149 9.02 -5.75 -27.37
N ALA A 150 9.59 -5.87 -26.17
CA ALA A 150 8.82 -5.92 -24.93
C ALA A 150 8.00 -4.64 -24.69
N LEU A 151 8.54 -3.47 -25.04
CA LEU A 151 7.84 -2.20 -24.94
C LEU A 151 6.68 -2.07 -25.96
N ILE A 152 6.81 -2.65 -27.15
CA ILE A 152 5.71 -2.73 -28.13
C ILE A 152 4.61 -3.68 -27.62
N ILE A 153 4.97 -4.86 -27.12
CA ILE A 153 4.01 -5.81 -26.50
C ILE A 153 3.29 -5.14 -25.33
N HIS A 154 4.04 -4.43 -24.47
CA HIS A 154 3.50 -3.66 -23.36
C HIS A 154 2.43 -2.67 -23.82
N MET A 155 2.72 -1.84 -24.84
CA MET A 155 1.76 -0.87 -25.37
C MET A 155 0.53 -1.52 -25.99
N ILE A 156 0.66 -2.64 -26.70
CA ILE A 156 -0.50 -3.37 -27.26
C ILE A 156 -1.40 -3.85 -26.12
N PHE A 157 -0.83 -4.49 -25.10
CA PHE A 157 -1.60 -5.04 -23.99
C PHE A 157 -2.22 -3.94 -23.13
N PHE A 158 -1.48 -2.86 -22.82
CA PHE A 158 -2.03 -1.70 -22.11
C PHE A 158 -3.05 -0.93 -22.94
N GLY A 159 -2.96 -0.93 -24.26
CA GLY A 159 -3.96 -0.35 -25.16
C GLY A 159 -5.28 -1.10 -25.09
N ILE A 160 -5.24 -2.43 -25.21
CA ILE A 160 -6.41 -3.31 -25.06
C ILE A 160 -7.01 -3.16 -23.64
N ALA A 161 -6.17 -3.19 -22.61
CA ALA A 161 -6.60 -3.01 -21.23
C ALA A 161 -7.23 -1.63 -20.97
N PHE A 162 -6.66 -0.56 -21.53
CA PHE A 162 -7.24 0.79 -21.46
C PHE A 162 -8.65 0.81 -22.05
N VAL A 163 -8.84 0.30 -23.27
CA VAL A 163 -10.17 0.23 -23.92
C VAL A 163 -11.16 -0.59 -23.08
N PHE A 164 -10.74 -1.74 -22.54
CA PHE A 164 -11.62 -2.57 -21.70
C PHE A 164 -11.93 -1.94 -20.33
N THR A 165 -10.97 -1.29 -19.65
CA THR A 165 -11.25 -0.54 -18.41
C THR A 165 -12.14 0.68 -18.65
N LEU A 166 -11.95 1.38 -19.78
CA LEU A 166 -12.79 2.51 -20.16
C LEU A 166 -14.23 2.05 -20.44
N ALA A 167 -14.40 0.98 -21.21
CA ALA A 167 -15.71 0.37 -21.46
C ALA A 167 -16.37 -0.15 -20.17
N ALA A 168 -15.60 -0.75 -19.25
CA ALA A 168 -16.11 -1.16 -17.94
C ALA A 168 -16.49 0.02 -17.02
N ALA A 169 -15.87 1.20 -17.20
CA ALA A 169 -16.21 2.42 -16.46
C ALA A 169 -17.42 3.18 -17.05
N CYS A 170 -17.73 2.97 -18.33
CA CYS A 170 -18.98 3.41 -18.97
C CYS A 170 -20.22 2.71 -18.37
N PRO A 171 -21.47 3.10 -18.71
CA PRO A 171 -22.70 2.47 -18.19
C PRO A 171 -22.97 1.06 -18.77
N ILE A 172 -21.97 0.18 -18.78
CA ILE A 172 -22.13 -1.25 -19.04
C ILE A 172 -22.56 -1.93 -17.72
N PRO A 173 -23.51 -2.89 -17.75
CA PRO A 173 -23.88 -3.65 -16.56
C PRO A 173 -22.72 -4.50 -16.04
N TRP A 174 -22.41 -4.35 -14.75
CA TRP A 174 -21.49 -5.22 -14.01
C TRP A 174 -22.20 -6.43 -13.41
N TYR A 175 -23.48 -6.26 -13.07
CA TYR A 175 -24.35 -7.36 -12.66
C TYR A 175 -25.68 -7.28 -13.41
N ARG A 176 -26.29 -8.44 -13.62
CA ARG A 176 -27.64 -8.57 -14.18
C ARG A 176 -28.46 -9.49 -13.30
N GLY A 177 -29.68 -9.06 -12.98
CA GLY A 177 -30.59 -9.83 -12.15
C GLY A 177 -31.01 -11.13 -12.82
N ARG A 178 -31.10 -12.20 -12.01
CA ARG A 178 -31.62 -13.51 -12.42
C ARG A 178 -33.13 -13.51 -12.28
N ASN A 179 -33.81 -14.37 -13.03
CA ASN A 179 -35.23 -14.67 -12.81
C ASN A 179 -35.40 -15.64 -11.63
N VAL A 180 -35.08 -15.19 -10.41
CA VAL A 180 -35.20 -15.97 -9.18
C VAL A 180 -35.78 -15.06 -8.12
N ASP A 181 -36.86 -15.50 -7.48
CA ASP A 181 -37.42 -14.82 -6.30
C ASP A 181 -36.73 -15.37 -5.05
N VAL A 182 -36.14 -14.47 -4.25
CA VAL A 182 -35.59 -14.79 -2.94
C VAL A 182 -36.13 -13.78 -1.94
N CYS A 183 -36.91 -14.26 -0.97
CA CYS A 183 -37.55 -13.44 0.08
C CYS A 183 -38.46 -12.32 -0.46
N GLY A 184 -39.16 -12.54 -1.58
CA GLY A 184 -40.03 -11.54 -2.22
C GLY A 184 -39.29 -10.52 -3.08
N VAL A 185 -38.02 -10.77 -3.38
CA VAL A 185 -37.16 -9.92 -4.20
C VAL A 185 -36.73 -10.69 -5.45
N ASN A 186 -37.19 -10.23 -6.62
CA ASN A 186 -36.85 -10.81 -7.92
C ASN A 186 -36.35 -9.73 -8.87
N TYR A 187 -35.03 -9.69 -9.10
CA TYR A 187 -34.38 -8.70 -9.97
C TYR A 187 -34.42 -9.05 -11.47
N LYS A 188 -35.35 -9.90 -11.93
CA LYS A 188 -35.49 -10.23 -13.36
C LYS A 188 -35.40 -8.98 -14.25
N ASP A 189 -34.53 -9.06 -15.25
CA ASP A 189 -34.27 -8.02 -16.27
C ASP A 189 -33.75 -6.68 -15.72
N ARG A 190 -33.38 -6.60 -14.44
CA ARG A 190 -32.69 -5.43 -13.86
C ARG A 190 -31.19 -5.47 -14.16
N LEU A 191 -30.66 -4.35 -14.60
CA LEU A 191 -29.26 -4.13 -14.91
C LEU A 191 -28.62 -3.27 -13.82
N PHE A 192 -27.40 -3.61 -13.40
CA PHE A 192 -26.65 -2.90 -12.38
C PHE A 192 -25.32 -2.45 -12.96
N SER A 193 -25.26 -1.20 -13.42
CA SER A 193 -24.01 -0.52 -13.77
C SER A 193 -23.33 0.03 -12.50
N LEU A 194 -22.12 0.58 -12.63
CA LEU A 194 -21.42 1.26 -11.54
C LEU A 194 -22.11 2.56 -11.06
N TRP A 195 -22.99 3.13 -11.90
CA TRP A 195 -23.56 4.46 -11.70
C TRP A 195 -25.06 4.41 -11.37
N MET A 196 -25.76 3.43 -11.92
CA MET A 196 -27.21 3.30 -11.87
C MET A 196 -27.64 1.83 -11.93
N ALA A 197 -28.65 1.49 -11.14
CA ALA A 197 -29.40 0.25 -11.26
C ALA A 197 -30.73 0.56 -11.94
N GLU A 198 -30.97 -0.01 -13.11
CA GLU A 198 -32.09 0.32 -14.01
C GLU A 198 -32.86 -0.91 -14.49
N GLY A 199 -34.13 -0.71 -14.81
CA GLY A 199 -35.00 -1.74 -15.39
C GLY A 199 -35.48 -2.83 -14.41
N GLY A 200 -36.13 -3.84 -14.98
CA GLY A 200 -36.93 -4.81 -14.22
C GLY A 200 -38.18 -4.17 -13.61
N LYS A 201 -38.67 -4.71 -12.49
CA LYS A 201 -39.92 -4.23 -11.81
C LYS A 201 -39.70 -3.11 -10.77
N TYR A 202 -38.48 -2.62 -10.61
CA TYR A 202 -38.13 -1.66 -9.56
C TYR A 202 -37.76 -0.29 -10.17
N PRO A 203 -38.02 0.83 -9.48
CA PRO A 203 -37.65 2.16 -9.99
C PRO A 203 -36.14 2.27 -10.23
N ASP A 204 -35.74 3.10 -11.18
CA ASP A 204 -34.33 3.32 -11.49
C ASP A 204 -33.66 4.14 -10.37
N ILE A 205 -32.49 3.67 -9.92
CA ILE A 205 -31.79 4.25 -8.78
C ILE A 205 -30.34 4.49 -9.13
N TRP A 206 -29.95 5.76 -9.14
CA TRP A 206 -28.55 6.17 -9.19
C TRP A 206 -27.82 5.80 -7.90
N VAL A 207 -26.64 5.21 -8.00
CA VAL A 207 -25.80 4.79 -6.86
C VAL A 207 -25.51 5.97 -5.93
N HIS A 208 -25.24 7.16 -6.47
CA HIS A 208 -25.00 8.35 -5.66
C HIS A 208 -26.24 8.78 -4.86
N ALA A 209 -27.46 8.46 -5.32
CA ALA A 209 -28.72 8.78 -4.67
C ALA A 209 -29.19 7.72 -3.67
N MET A 210 -28.55 6.54 -3.58
CA MET A 210 -28.88 5.52 -2.58
C MET A 210 -28.74 6.06 -1.14
N LYS A 211 -29.85 6.07 -0.40
CA LYS A 211 -29.92 6.47 1.02
C LYS A 211 -30.06 5.27 1.98
N HIS A 212 -30.71 4.18 1.53
CA HIS A 212 -31.15 3.09 2.41
C HIS A 212 -30.13 1.98 2.65
N CYS A 213 -29.09 1.85 1.80
CA CYS A 213 -27.99 0.91 2.03
C CYS A 213 -26.63 1.58 1.78
N PRO A 214 -26.03 2.23 2.81
CA PRO A 214 -24.77 2.95 2.65
C PRO A 214 -23.58 2.01 2.34
N LEU A 215 -23.61 0.76 2.84
CA LEU A 215 -22.58 -0.25 2.58
C LEU A 215 -22.51 -0.60 1.09
N GLU A 216 -23.66 -0.89 0.48
CA GLU A 216 -23.75 -1.21 -0.95
C GLU A 216 -23.27 -0.03 -1.83
N LYS A 217 -23.69 1.18 -1.47
CA LYS A 217 -23.22 2.40 -2.12
C LYS A 217 -21.70 2.56 -2.03
N GLN A 218 -21.10 2.28 -0.87
CA GLN A 218 -19.65 2.31 -0.68
C GLN A 218 -18.94 1.29 -1.57
N PHE A 219 -19.46 0.07 -1.72
CA PHE A 219 -18.90 -0.92 -2.65
C PHE A 219 -18.94 -0.42 -4.10
N TYR A 220 -20.11 0.00 -4.62
CA TYR A 220 -20.19 0.54 -5.99
C TYR A 220 -19.25 1.73 -6.21
N GLN A 221 -19.21 2.69 -5.28
CA GLN A 221 -18.32 3.85 -5.38
C GLN A 221 -16.83 3.43 -5.37
N THR A 222 -16.46 2.45 -4.55
CA THR A 222 -15.07 1.94 -4.49
C THR A 222 -14.68 1.20 -5.77
N ILE A 223 -15.56 0.37 -6.32
CA ILE A 223 -15.34 -0.32 -7.60
C ILE A 223 -15.19 0.71 -8.73
N ALA A 224 -16.06 1.72 -8.78
CA ALA A 224 -16.03 2.77 -9.80
C ALA A 224 -14.73 3.58 -9.75
N VAL A 225 -14.34 4.08 -8.56
CA VAL A 225 -13.09 4.83 -8.39
C VAL A 225 -11.87 3.96 -8.74
N SER A 226 -11.85 2.69 -8.33
CA SER A 226 -10.74 1.78 -8.61
C SER A 226 -10.60 1.49 -10.10
N THR A 227 -11.71 1.31 -10.82
CA THR A 227 -11.73 1.10 -12.28
C THR A 227 -11.28 2.36 -13.03
N ILE A 228 -11.73 3.54 -12.60
CA ILE A 228 -11.31 4.83 -13.18
C ILE A 228 -9.82 5.08 -12.96
N LEU A 229 -9.31 4.88 -11.74
CA LEU A 229 -7.89 5.04 -11.44
C LEU A 229 -7.05 4.05 -12.27
N GLY A 230 -7.46 2.79 -12.36
CA GLY A 230 -6.85 1.80 -13.25
C GLY A 230 -6.80 2.26 -14.71
N CYS A 231 -7.91 2.79 -15.23
CA CYS A 231 -8.00 3.33 -16.59
C CYS A 231 -7.05 4.52 -16.83
N VAL A 232 -7.04 5.52 -15.92
CA VAL A 232 -6.17 6.71 -16.03
C VAL A 232 -4.69 6.32 -15.93
N LEU A 233 -4.33 5.40 -15.03
CA LEU A 233 -2.96 4.95 -14.85
C LEU A 233 -2.49 4.08 -16.03
N SER A 234 -3.37 3.27 -16.64
CA SER A 234 -3.07 2.59 -17.91
C SER A 234 -2.76 3.59 -19.02
N PHE A 235 -3.55 4.67 -19.14
CA PHE A 235 -3.31 5.73 -20.13
C PHE A 235 -1.98 6.47 -19.89
N LEU A 236 -1.66 6.80 -18.63
CA LEU A 236 -0.37 7.40 -18.28
C LEU A 236 0.80 6.45 -18.62
N SER A 237 0.66 5.15 -18.37
CA SER A 237 1.68 4.16 -18.76
C SER A 237 1.89 4.10 -20.27
N LEU A 238 0.81 4.19 -21.06
CA LEU A 238 0.89 4.26 -22.53
C LEU A 238 1.63 5.52 -23.00
N LEU A 239 1.31 6.69 -22.46
CA LEU A 239 1.99 7.94 -22.81
C LEU A 239 3.49 7.90 -22.47
N VAL A 240 3.84 7.40 -21.28
CA VAL A 240 5.23 7.26 -20.85
C VAL A 240 5.98 6.21 -21.70
N SER A 241 5.30 5.13 -22.11
CA SER A 241 5.85 4.13 -23.03
C SER A 241 6.10 4.70 -24.43
N GLY A 242 5.16 5.47 -24.98
CA GLY A 242 5.35 6.18 -26.24
C GLY A 242 6.52 7.18 -26.17
N ALA A 243 6.60 7.96 -25.08
CA ALA A 243 7.73 8.85 -24.83
C ALA A 243 9.07 8.10 -24.64
N ARG A 244 9.04 6.84 -24.16
CA ARG A 244 10.23 5.98 -24.05
C ARG A 244 10.73 5.51 -25.41
N LEU A 245 9.86 5.24 -26.40
CA LEU A 245 10.30 4.95 -27.77
C LEU A 245 11.11 6.11 -28.37
N SER A 246 10.69 7.34 -28.13
CA SER A 246 11.42 8.55 -28.53
C SER A 246 12.60 8.91 -27.62
N GLY A 247 12.94 8.05 -26.65
CA GLY A 247 14.02 8.22 -25.69
C GLY A 247 13.87 9.37 -24.68
N ARG A 248 12.66 9.91 -24.52
CA ARG A 248 12.36 11.06 -23.64
C ARG A 248 11.88 10.67 -22.23
N ALA A 249 11.59 9.39 -22.00
CA ALA A 249 11.14 8.87 -20.72
C ALA A 249 12.06 7.76 -20.16
N SER A 250 11.82 7.37 -18.91
CA SER A 250 12.45 6.22 -18.24
C SER A 250 11.45 5.08 -18.06
N TYR A 251 11.92 3.84 -18.18
CA TYR A 251 11.12 2.63 -17.93
C TYR A 251 10.68 2.48 -16.47
N GLY A 252 11.35 3.15 -15.52
CA GLY A 252 10.92 3.14 -14.11
C GLY A 252 9.54 3.77 -13.93
N TRP A 253 9.22 4.82 -14.70
CA TRP A 253 7.88 5.41 -14.73
C TRP A 253 6.86 4.47 -15.37
N ILE A 254 7.24 3.72 -16.41
CA ILE A 254 6.39 2.69 -17.03
C ILE A 254 6.05 1.63 -15.99
N LEU A 255 7.05 1.04 -15.31
CA LEU A 255 6.84 0.05 -14.26
C LEU A 255 5.93 0.57 -13.14
N LEU A 256 6.15 1.82 -12.69
CA LEU A 256 5.33 2.45 -11.65
C LEU A 256 3.86 2.59 -12.08
N PHE A 257 3.58 3.25 -13.21
CA PHE A 257 2.20 3.45 -13.65
C PHE A 257 1.51 2.14 -14.04
N SER A 258 2.26 1.20 -14.62
CA SER A 258 1.78 -0.15 -14.93
C SER A 258 1.37 -0.94 -13.69
N PHE A 259 2.21 -0.92 -12.66
CA PHE A 259 1.92 -1.59 -11.39
C PHE A 259 0.74 -0.95 -10.67
N LEU A 260 0.67 0.38 -10.63
CA LEU A 260 -0.46 1.09 -10.02
C LEU A 260 -1.77 0.83 -10.78
N ALA A 261 -1.75 0.81 -12.12
CA ALA A 261 -2.92 0.47 -12.93
C ALA A 261 -3.43 -0.95 -12.63
N PHE A 262 -2.52 -1.93 -12.67
CA PHE A 262 -2.78 -3.32 -12.30
C PHE A 262 -3.37 -3.47 -10.89
N ALA A 263 -2.79 -2.78 -9.89
CA ALA A 263 -3.23 -2.85 -8.50
C ALA A 263 -4.62 -2.24 -8.28
N TRP A 264 -4.92 -1.10 -8.92
CA TRP A 264 -6.24 -0.48 -8.82
C TRP A 264 -7.33 -1.28 -9.55
N THR A 265 -7.06 -1.79 -10.75
CA THR A 265 -8.03 -2.67 -11.44
C THR A 265 -8.25 -3.98 -10.66
N LEU A 266 -7.20 -4.56 -10.05
CA LEU A 266 -7.33 -5.70 -9.13
C LEU A 266 -8.23 -5.36 -7.93
N CYS A 267 -8.06 -4.19 -7.31
CA CYS A 267 -8.88 -3.73 -6.20
C CYS A 267 -10.36 -3.63 -6.60
N GLY A 268 -10.67 -3.05 -7.76
CA GLY A 268 -12.03 -2.98 -8.30
C GLY A 268 -12.65 -4.37 -8.52
N ASN A 269 -11.90 -5.29 -9.12
CA ASN A 269 -12.34 -6.67 -9.33
C ASN A 269 -12.57 -7.43 -8.01
N ALA A 270 -11.66 -7.28 -7.03
CA ALA A 270 -11.79 -7.90 -5.71
C ALA A 270 -12.99 -7.34 -4.92
N MET A 271 -13.22 -6.02 -4.97
CA MET A 271 -14.39 -5.39 -4.34
C MET A 271 -15.71 -5.81 -5.00
N SER A 272 -15.74 -6.02 -6.32
CA SER A 272 -16.88 -6.60 -7.03
C SER A 272 -17.21 -8.01 -6.54
N ILE A 273 -16.21 -8.89 -6.44
CA ILE A 273 -16.39 -10.25 -5.91
C ILE A 273 -16.84 -10.22 -4.43
N SER A 274 -16.24 -9.35 -3.61
CA SER A 274 -16.64 -9.18 -2.20
C SER A 274 -18.10 -8.73 -2.07
N MET A 275 -18.50 -7.74 -2.86
CA MET A 275 -19.88 -7.26 -2.93
C MET A 275 -20.86 -8.33 -3.41
N TYR A 276 -20.45 -9.17 -4.38
CA TYR A 276 -21.26 -10.25 -4.92
C TYR A 276 -21.67 -11.28 -3.86
N TYR A 277 -20.75 -11.65 -2.96
CA TYR A 277 -20.99 -12.63 -1.89
C TYR A 277 -21.45 -12.03 -0.55
N SER A 278 -21.33 -10.71 -0.36
CA SER A 278 -21.77 -10.05 0.87
C SER A 278 -23.30 -9.91 0.97
N SER A 279 -23.81 -9.89 2.20
CA SER A 279 -25.22 -9.60 2.49
C SER A 279 -25.54 -8.12 2.30
N ARG A 280 -26.61 -7.82 1.55
CA ARG A 280 -27.10 -6.45 1.32
C ARG A 280 -28.14 -6.06 2.37
N CYS A 281 -28.33 -4.77 2.58
CA CYS A 281 -29.25 -4.25 3.60
C CYS A 281 -30.70 -4.65 3.25
N ASN A 282 -31.32 -5.49 4.08
CA ASN A 282 -32.69 -6.02 3.90
C ASN A 282 -32.96 -6.66 2.53
N ALA A 283 -31.93 -7.07 1.80
CA ALA A 283 -32.02 -7.68 0.47
C ALA A 283 -31.15 -8.94 0.41
N PRO A 284 -31.54 -9.96 -0.36
CA PRO A 284 -30.72 -11.14 -0.57
C PRO A 284 -29.35 -10.79 -1.17
N ARG A 285 -28.36 -11.66 -0.94
CA ARG A 285 -27.01 -11.54 -1.52
C ARG A 285 -27.10 -11.45 -3.05
N LEU A 286 -26.23 -10.63 -3.66
CA LEU A 286 -26.15 -10.51 -5.12
C LEU A 286 -25.89 -11.87 -5.79
N SER A 287 -25.13 -12.76 -5.14
CA SER A 287 -24.93 -14.16 -5.57
C SER A 287 -26.22 -14.96 -5.81
N ASN A 288 -27.29 -14.63 -5.09
CA ASN A 288 -28.54 -15.38 -5.11
C ASN A 288 -29.50 -14.84 -6.18
N THR A 289 -29.57 -13.53 -6.35
CA THR A 289 -30.54 -12.84 -7.22
C THR A 289 -29.93 -12.17 -8.46
N ALA A 290 -28.60 -12.22 -8.63
CA ALA A 290 -27.90 -11.65 -9.78
C ALA A 290 -26.72 -12.52 -10.25
N ARG A 291 -26.24 -12.27 -11.46
CA ARG A 291 -25.00 -12.82 -12.01
C ARG A 291 -24.06 -11.67 -12.38
N LEU A 292 -22.76 -11.94 -12.37
CA LEU A 292 -21.76 -11.07 -12.99
C LEU A 292 -22.05 -10.96 -14.49
N ASP A 293 -21.84 -9.78 -15.07
CA ASP A 293 -22.11 -9.48 -16.47
C ASP A 293 -20.92 -8.72 -17.12
N ALA A 294 -21.08 -8.26 -18.35
CA ALA A 294 -20.02 -7.76 -19.24
C ALA A 294 -19.04 -6.77 -18.59
N GLY A 295 -19.50 -5.83 -17.76
CA GLY A 295 -18.64 -4.82 -17.13
C GLY A 295 -17.56 -5.42 -16.23
N PHE A 296 -17.91 -6.45 -15.45
CA PHE A 296 -16.95 -7.19 -14.64
C PHE A 296 -15.99 -8.01 -15.51
N ALA A 297 -16.51 -8.68 -16.55
CA ALA A 297 -15.69 -9.49 -17.45
C ALA A 297 -14.64 -8.64 -18.20
N LEU A 298 -15.02 -7.44 -18.67
CA LEU A 298 -14.11 -6.48 -19.31
C LEU A 298 -13.03 -6.02 -18.34
N SER A 299 -13.39 -5.66 -17.10
CA SER A 299 -12.42 -5.26 -16.06
C SER A 299 -11.47 -6.40 -15.67
N LEU A 300 -11.94 -7.66 -15.66
CA LEU A 300 -11.11 -8.84 -15.41
C LEU A 300 -10.14 -9.12 -16.57
N LEU A 301 -10.61 -9.06 -17.82
CA LEU A 301 -9.77 -9.21 -19.01
C LEU A 301 -8.71 -8.11 -19.08
N ALA A 302 -9.09 -6.86 -18.80
CA ALA A 302 -8.17 -5.73 -18.76
C ALA A 302 -7.03 -5.95 -17.74
N TRP A 303 -7.36 -6.49 -16.57
CA TRP A 303 -6.39 -6.85 -15.54
C TRP A 303 -5.39 -7.93 -16.01
N VAL A 304 -5.84 -8.94 -16.77
CA VAL A 304 -4.94 -9.95 -17.36
C VAL A 304 -3.98 -9.31 -18.37
N PHE A 305 -4.47 -8.41 -19.24
CA PHE A 305 -3.62 -7.69 -20.18
C PHE A 305 -2.64 -6.74 -19.48
N GLN A 306 -3.07 -6.01 -18.44
CA GLN A 306 -2.18 -5.20 -17.60
C GLN A 306 -1.05 -6.05 -16.98
N LEU A 307 -1.39 -7.23 -16.45
CA LEU A 307 -0.39 -8.16 -15.89
C LEU A 307 0.62 -8.63 -16.95
N GLY A 308 0.14 -9.06 -18.12
CA GLY A 308 1.02 -9.49 -19.22
C GLY A 308 1.94 -8.35 -19.71
N GLY A 309 1.41 -7.14 -19.83
CA GLY A 309 2.18 -5.97 -20.23
C GLY A 309 3.21 -5.57 -19.18
N LEU A 310 2.85 -5.60 -17.90
CA LEU A 310 3.77 -5.34 -16.78
C LEU A 310 4.90 -6.38 -16.76
N LEU A 311 4.56 -7.67 -16.92
CA LEU A 311 5.53 -8.76 -16.95
C LEU A 311 6.50 -8.64 -18.13
N ALA A 312 6.04 -8.26 -19.33
CA ALA A 312 6.92 -8.06 -20.49
C ALA A 312 8.05 -7.05 -20.19
N VAL A 313 7.72 -5.92 -19.56
CA VAL A 313 8.72 -4.90 -19.16
C VAL A 313 9.54 -5.39 -17.97
N ALA A 314 8.91 -5.96 -16.94
CA ALA A 314 9.58 -6.41 -15.72
C ALA A 314 10.63 -7.51 -15.97
N LEU A 315 10.31 -8.49 -16.84
CA LEU A 315 11.22 -9.60 -17.17
C LEU A 315 12.43 -9.11 -17.98
N VAL A 316 12.24 -8.28 -19.01
CA VAL A 316 13.35 -7.78 -19.83
C VAL A 316 14.22 -6.77 -19.08
N THR A 317 13.62 -5.93 -18.22
CA THR A 317 14.38 -5.01 -17.35
C THR A 317 14.95 -5.71 -16.10
N LYS A 318 14.63 -6.99 -15.86
CA LYS A 318 14.98 -7.75 -14.65
C LYS A 318 14.62 -7.02 -13.35
N LEU A 319 13.55 -6.21 -13.38
CA LEU A 319 13.16 -5.24 -12.34
C LEU A 319 14.30 -4.34 -11.82
N ASN A 320 15.42 -4.22 -12.54
CA ASN A 320 16.56 -3.42 -12.12
C ASN A 320 16.21 -1.94 -12.27
N VAL A 321 15.77 -1.28 -11.20
CA VAL A 321 15.39 0.15 -11.21
C VAL A 321 16.59 1.09 -10.97
N GLY A 322 17.75 0.54 -10.58
CA GLY A 322 18.97 1.28 -10.26
C GLY A 322 19.40 2.32 -11.31
N PRO A 323 19.42 1.98 -12.62
CA PRO A 323 19.75 2.93 -13.68
C PRO A 323 18.86 4.17 -13.76
N VAL A 324 17.59 4.06 -13.37
CA VAL A 324 16.65 5.19 -13.32
C VAL A 324 16.97 6.09 -12.13
N LEU A 325 17.34 5.46 -11.04
CA LEU A 325 17.55 6.06 -9.73
C LEU A 325 18.97 6.59 -9.62
N LYS A 326 19.28 7.51 -10.56
CA LYS A 326 20.58 8.12 -10.87
C LYS A 326 21.47 8.40 -9.66
N GLN A 327 20.90 8.85 -8.55
CA GLN A 327 21.52 8.85 -7.22
C GLN A 327 20.47 8.57 -6.13
N LEU A 328 20.36 7.32 -5.66
CA LEU A 328 19.70 7.04 -4.37
C LEU A 328 20.60 7.50 -3.23
N ARG A 329 20.29 8.65 -2.62
CA ARG A 329 20.62 8.83 -1.20
C ARG A 329 19.68 7.91 -0.42
N VAL A 330 20.27 6.97 0.33
CA VAL A 330 19.53 5.99 1.14
C VAL A 330 18.51 6.67 2.07
N MET A 331 18.84 7.87 2.57
CA MET A 331 17.94 8.68 3.40
C MET A 331 16.69 9.21 2.67
N ASP A 332 16.80 9.59 1.39
CA ASP A 332 15.65 9.99 0.59
C ASP A 332 14.77 8.75 0.27
N THR A 333 15.37 7.57 0.12
CA THR A 333 14.67 6.28 -0.01
C THR A 333 13.92 5.91 1.26
N TYR A 334 14.56 5.98 2.43
CA TYR A 334 13.91 5.76 3.73
C TYR A 334 12.79 6.77 3.97
N TYR A 335 13.01 8.06 3.70
CA TYR A 335 11.98 9.08 3.80
C TYR A 335 10.76 8.72 2.94
N MET A 336 10.94 8.43 1.64
CA MET A 336 9.84 8.01 0.76
C MET A 336 9.13 6.75 1.27
N ALA A 337 9.88 5.73 1.72
CA ALA A 337 9.31 4.50 2.26
C ALA A 337 8.49 4.74 3.54
N LEU A 338 8.98 5.57 4.46
CA LEU A 338 8.26 5.93 5.69
C LEU A 338 7.00 6.76 5.40
N LEU A 339 7.01 7.64 4.39
CA LEU A 339 5.79 8.31 3.92
C LEU A 339 4.78 7.32 3.33
N CYS A 340 5.21 6.36 2.51
CA CYS A 340 4.35 5.30 1.97
C CYS A 340 3.71 4.44 3.08
N VAL A 341 4.49 3.99 4.07
CA VAL A 341 3.98 3.23 5.23
C VAL A 341 2.99 4.07 6.04
N SER A 342 3.30 5.34 6.26
CA SER A 342 2.39 6.27 6.95
C SER A 342 1.08 6.45 6.18
N LEU A 343 1.13 6.56 4.85
CA LEU A 343 -0.05 6.69 4.00
C LEU A 343 -0.94 5.44 4.07
N LEU A 344 -0.35 4.24 4.06
CA LEU A 344 -1.08 2.98 4.28
C LEU A 344 -1.77 2.97 5.66
N PHE A 345 -1.06 3.42 6.70
CA PHE A 345 -1.65 3.55 8.05
C PHE A 345 -2.79 4.57 8.08
N LEU A 346 -2.72 5.69 7.36
CA LEU A 346 -3.85 6.62 7.24
C LEU A 346 -5.03 6.03 6.45
N CYS A 347 -4.80 5.24 5.41
CA CYS A 347 -5.86 4.55 4.69
C CYS A 347 -6.63 3.60 5.62
N VAL A 348 -5.91 2.81 6.43
CA VAL A 348 -6.54 1.96 7.45
C VAL A 348 -7.18 2.80 8.56
N ALA A 349 -6.57 3.90 8.98
CA ALA A 349 -7.12 4.79 10.01
C ALA A 349 -8.47 5.42 9.62
N ASN A 350 -8.61 5.83 8.36
CA ASN A 350 -9.85 6.40 7.81
C ASN A 350 -11.02 5.38 7.78
N ALA A 351 -10.72 4.09 7.59
CA ALA A 351 -11.71 3.02 7.53
C ALA A 351 -11.95 2.33 8.89
N GLY A 352 -10.97 2.39 9.79
CA GLY A 352 -10.94 1.66 11.05
C GLY A 352 -11.84 2.23 12.15
N THR A 353 -11.91 1.48 13.26
CA THR A 353 -12.63 1.88 14.45
C THR A 353 -11.83 2.91 15.24
N VAL A 354 -12.43 4.06 15.58
CA VAL A 354 -11.79 5.09 16.40
C VAL A 354 -11.86 4.70 17.88
N TRP A 355 -13.06 4.33 18.34
CA TRP A 355 -13.31 3.87 19.70
C TRP A 355 -14.24 2.65 19.73
N LYS A 356 -14.11 1.79 20.76
CA LYS A 356 -14.94 0.60 20.91
C LYS A 356 -15.21 0.30 22.38
N ARG A 357 -16.43 -0.13 22.69
CA ARG A 357 -16.80 -0.65 23.99
C ARG A 357 -17.56 -1.96 23.84
N ARG A 358 -17.18 -2.97 24.62
CA ARG A 358 -17.99 -4.18 24.80
C ARG A 358 -18.96 -3.92 25.95
N PHE A 359 -20.23 -4.26 25.75
CA PHE A 359 -21.27 -4.22 26.77
C PHE A 359 -21.68 -5.64 27.18
N ASN A 360 -21.63 -6.62 26.27
CA ASN A 360 -21.95 -8.03 26.52
C ASN A 360 -23.31 -8.23 27.23
N THR A 361 -24.30 -7.42 26.85
CA THR A 361 -25.67 -7.48 27.35
C THR A 361 -26.57 -8.29 26.42
N ARG A 362 -27.84 -8.49 26.78
CA ARG A 362 -28.82 -9.19 25.92
C ARG A 362 -29.16 -8.42 24.64
N ASP A 363 -29.06 -7.09 24.66
CA ASP A 363 -29.42 -6.24 23.52
C ASP A 363 -28.18 -5.74 22.76
N VAL A 364 -27.07 -5.47 23.44
CA VAL A 364 -25.85 -4.92 22.83
C VAL A 364 -24.63 -5.72 23.26
N GLY A 365 -23.98 -6.38 22.29
CA GLY A 365 -22.70 -7.04 22.48
C GLY A 365 -21.55 -6.02 22.45
N VAL A 366 -21.40 -5.32 21.32
CA VAL A 366 -20.29 -4.37 21.09
C VAL A 366 -20.79 -3.11 20.39
N VAL A 367 -20.32 -1.95 20.84
CA VAL A 367 -20.44 -0.69 20.10
C VAL A 367 -19.08 -0.30 19.53
N ARG A 368 -19.04 -0.01 18.23
CA ARG A 368 -17.87 0.46 17.49
C ARG A 368 -18.19 1.84 16.91
N VAL A 369 -17.35 2.82 17.19
CA VAL A 369 -17.46 4.18 16.65
C VAL A 369 -16.37 4.37 15.61
N THR A 370 -16.74 4.49 14.34
CA THR A 370 -15.85 4.89 13.25
C THR A 370 -15.95 6.40 13.04
N TYR A 371 -15.12 6.95 12.17
CA TYR A 371 -15.20 8.34 11.74
C TYR A 371 -16.52 8.70 11.03
N TRP A 372 -17.23 7.70 10.48
CA TRP A 372 -18.37 7.89 9.58
C TRP A 372 -19.71 7.49 10.19
N HIS A 373 -19.69 6.47 11.05
CA HIS A 373 -20.87 5.84 11.63
C HIS A 373 -20.56 5.19 12.98
N THR A 374 -21.62 4.81 13.68
CA THR A 374 -21.55 3.93 14.86
C THR A 374 -22.20 2.60 14.49
N GLU A 375 -21.45 1.52 14.63
CA GLU A 375 -21.90 0.14 14.43
C GLU A 375 -22.25 -0.46 15.80
N LEU A 376 -23.50 -0.89 15.96
CA LEU A 376 -23.94 -1.76 17.06
C LEU A 376 -23.92 -3.19 16.59
N ILE A 377 -23.17 -4.04 17.29
CA ILE A 377 -23.15 -5.49 17.09
C ILE A 377 -24.00 -6.10 18.19
N MET A 378 -25.15 -6.64 17.79
CA MET A 378 -26.06 -7.40 18.64
C MET A 378 -25.43 -8.77 19.02
N PRO A 379 -25.85 -9.41 20.13
CA PRO A 379 -25.26 -10.69 20.56
C PRO A 379 -25.44 -11.86 19.57
N ASN A 380 -26.47 -11.79 18.73
CA ASN A 380 -26.71 -12.74 17.63
C ASN A 380 -25.86 -12.47 16.37
N GLY A 381 -25.00 -11.45 16.38
CA GLY A 381 -24.15 -11.06 15.25
C GLY A 381 -24.81 -10.16 14.19
N THR A 382 -26.02 -9.63 14.43
CA THR A 382 -26.59 -8.62 13.53
C THR A 382 -25.99 -7.23 13.81
N ASN A 383 -25.70 -6.47 12.74
CA ASN A 383 -25.03 -5.18 12.83
C ASN A 383 -25.97 -4.05 12.41
N LEU A 384 -26.19 -3.08 13.30
CA LEU A 384 -26.95 -1.85 13.06
C LEU A 384 -26.00 -0.66 12.87
N TYR A 385 -26.24 0.14 11.82
CA TYR A 385 -25.38 1.25 11.45
C TYR A 385 -26.09 2.60 11.61
N TYR A 386 -25.55 3.45 12.47
CA TYR A 386 -26.04 4.80 12.70
C TYR A 386 -25.03 5.83 12.19
N GLY A 387 -25.36 6.54 11.12
CA GLY A 387 -24.57 7.69 10.65
C GLY A 387 -24.60 8.86 11.64
N LEU A 388 -23.57 9.72 11.62
CA LEU A 388 -23.37 10.85 12.56
C LEU A 388 -24.63 11.69 12.87
N TRP A 389 -25.54 11.88 11.91
CA TRP A 389 -26.75 12.69 12.09
C TRP A 389 -27.74 12.10 13.12
N HIS A 390 -27.73 10.79 13.36
CA HIS A 390 -28.63 10.12 14.32
C HIS A 390 -28.39 10.57 15.77
N TYR A 391 -27.19 11.06 16.09
CA TYR A 391 -26.89 11.59 17.43
C TYR A 391 -27.69 12.84 17.78
N ARG A 392 -28.20 13.58 16.77
CA ARG A 392 -28.87 14.89 16.92
C ARG A 392 -28.16 15.88 17.89
N CYS A 393 -26.86 15.71 18.07
CA CYS A 393 -25.98 16.55 18.89
C CYS A 393 -25.09 17.35 17.95
N SER A 394 -25.32 18.67 17.88
CA SER A 394 -24.61 19.55 16.94
C SER A 394 -23.13 19.70 17.28
N ALA A 395 -22.78 19.76 18.57
CA ALA A 395 -21.41 19.85 19.06
C ALA A 395 -20.58 18.59 18.74
N TYR A 396 -21.13 17.39 18.98
CA TYR A 396 -20.50 16.13 18.58
C TYR A 396 -20.31 16.07 17.06
N SER A 397 -21.38 16.34 16.30
CA SER A 397 -21.36 16.28 14.84
C SER A 397 -20.34 17.24 14.22
N LYS A 398 -20.22 18.48 14.74
CA LYS A 398 -19.21 19.45 14.30
C LYS A 398 -17.79 18.99 14.62
N ARG A 399 -17.53 18.52 15.85
CA ARG A 399 -16.19 18.06 16.26
C ARG A 399 -15.73 16.83 15.47
N MET A 400 -16.61 15.84 15.29
CA MET A 400 -16.26 14.62 14.55
C MET A 400 -16.07 14.92 13.05
N LYS A 401 -16.92 15.76 12.44
CA LYS A 401 -16.70 16.26 11.08
C LYS A 401 -15.36 16.99 10.94
N ALA A 402 -14.99 17.86 11.87
CA ALA A 402 -13.70 18.55 11.84
C ALA A 402 -12.53 17.55 11.92
N SER A 403 -12.57 16.58 12.84
CA SER A 403 -11.56 15.52 12.97
C SER A 403 -11.39 14.73 11.66
N VAL A 404 -12.51 14.37 11.00
CA VAL A 404 -12.51 13.71 9.68
C VAL A 404 -11.95 14.61 8.57
N SER A 405 -12.38 15.86 8.49
CA SER A 405 -11.87 16.80 7.48
C SER A 405 -10.36 16.98 7.59
N PHE A 406 -9.82 17.12 8.80
CA PHE A 406 -8.37 17.17 9.01
C PHE A 406 -7.67 15.85 8.69
N LEU A 407 -8.28 14.68 8.96
CA LEU A 407 -7.71 13.38 8.57
C LEU A 407 -7.62 13.24 7.04
N ILE A 408 -8.66 13.63 6.31
CA ILE A 408 -8.69 13.62 4.84
C ILE A 408 -7.65 14.59 4.28
N LEU A 409 -7.61 15.83 4.77
CA LEU A 409 -6.63 16.83 4.33
C LEU A 409 -5.19 16.37 4.61
N SER A 410 -4.93 15.75 5.77
CA SER A 410 -3.62 15.16 6.08
C SER A 410 -3.26 13.99 5.16
N SER A 411 -4.26 13.18 4.76
CA SER A 411 -4.06 12.05 3.83
C SER A 411 -3.74 12.54 2.41
N ILE A 412 -4.42 13.60 1.94
CA ILE A 412 -4.14 14.24 0.66
C ILE A 412 -2.75 14.91 0.68
N ALA A 413 -2.42 15.66 1.75
CA ALA A 413 -1.11 16.28 1.90
C ALA A 413 0.01 15.23 1.93
N LEU A 414 -0.18 14.10 2.62
CA LEU A 414 0.79 13.01 2.67
C LEU A 414 0.94 12.31 1.31
N PHE A 415 -0.15 12.12 0.57
CA PHE A 415 -0.10 11.61 -0.79
C PHE A 415 0.72 12.54 -1.70
N MET A 416 0.49 13.85 -1.63
CA MET A 416 1.28 14.84 -2.37
C MET A 416 2.76 14.85 -1.93
N ALA A 417 3.04 14.76 -0.63
CA ALA A 417 4.40 14.63 -0.10
C ALA A 417 5.12 13.40 -0.65
N THR A 418 4.43 12.26 -0.69
CA THR A 418 4.95 10.99 -1.23
C THR A 418 5.18 11.09 -2.74
N MET A 419 4.21 11.63 -3.50
CA MET A 419 4.33 11.81 -4.95
C MET A 419 5.43 12.80 -5.34
N LEU A 420 5.73 13.79 -4.50
CA LEU A 420 6.86 14.72 -4.68
C LEU A 420 8.19 14.15 -4.16
N ALA A 421 8.19 13.17 -3.27
CA ALA A 421 9.39 12.46 -2.85
C ALA A 421 9.98 11.58 -3.98
N ILE A 422 9.15 11.07 -4.90
CA ILE A 422 9.61 10.28 -6.05
C ILE A 422 10.49 11.11 -7.03
N PRO A 423 10.11 12.33 -7.49
CA PRO A 423 10.99 13.19 -8.27
C PRO A 423 12.04 13.96 -7.41
N ALA A 424 11.95 13.93 -6.08
CA ALA A 424 12.94 14.58 -5.21
C ALA A 424 14.37 14.06 -5.38
N PHE A 425 14.55 12.81 -5.84
CA PHE A 425 15.86 12.26 -6.24
C PHE A 425 16.50 13.00 -7.43
N LEU A 426 15.73 13.79 -8.19
CA LEU A 426 16.16 14.47 -9.42
C LEU A 426 16.17 16.00 -9.29
N ALA A 427 15.31 16.59 -8.44
CA ALA A 427 15.16 18.04 -8.33
C ALA A 427 15.00 18.51 -6.87
N ARG A 428 15.88 19.42 -6.44
CA ARG A 428 15.91 20.00 -5.09
C ARG A 428 14.60 20.70 -4.70
N GLY A 429 13.92 21.33 -5.67
CA GLY A 429 12.60 21.95 -5.48
C GLY A 429 11.52 20.94 -5.08
N CYS A 430 11.51 19.74 -5.67
CA CYS A 430 10.57 18.68 -5.32
C CYS A 430 10.79 18.15 -3.89
N ARG A 431 12.05 18.08 -3.42
CA ARG A 431 12.35 17.73 -2.02
C ARG A 431 11.81 18.78 -1.05
N ILE A 432 12.01 20.07 -1.33
CA ILE A 432 11.50 21.16 -0.48
C ILE A 432 9.97 21.11 -0.43
N ALA A 433 9.30 20.97 -1.58
CA ALA A 433 7.85 20.85 -1.64
C ALA A 433 7.32 19.62 -0.88
N SER A 434 7.97 18.45 -1.01
CA SER A 434 7.63 17.24 -0.26
C SER A 434 7.74 17.43 1.26
N ILE A 435 8.78 18.13 1.73
CA ILE A 435 8.95 18.45 3.15
C ILE A 435 7.85 19.40 3.63
N VAL A 436 7.52 20.44 2.86
CA VAL A 436 6.42 21.37 3.20
C VAL A 436 5.08 20.64 3.31
N PHE A 437 4.75 19.75 2.37
CA PHE A 437 3.54 18.93 2.47
C PHE A 437 3.57 17.94 3.65
N SER A 438 4.73 17.43 4.04
CA SER A 438 4.88 16.60 5.26
C SER A 438 4.65 17.41 6.54
N VAL A 439 5.11 18.66 6.60
CA VAL A 439 4.81 19.57 7.73
C VAL A 439 3.32 19.89 7.80
N ILE A 440 2.66 20.16 6.66
CA ILE A 440 1.20 20.36 6.60
C ILE A 440 0.45 19.10 7.08
N THR A 441 0.91 17.91 6.66
CA THR A 441 0.39 16.62 7.12
C THR A 441 0.46 16.50 8.64
N LEU A 442 1.60 16.82 9.25
CA LEU A 442 1.80 16.76 10.69
C LEU A 442 0.84 17.67 11.48
N VAL A 443 0.63 18.90 11.00
CA VAL A 443 -0.31 19.86 11.63
C VAL A 443 -1.75 19.33 11.54
N PHE A 444 -2.19 18.90 10.36
CA PHE A 444 -3.56 18.40 10.21
C PHE A 444 -3.80 17.08 10.97
N LEU A 445 -2.84 16.15 10.99
CA LEU A 445 -2.97 14.94 11.78
C LEU A 445 -3.07 15.23 13.27
N VAL A 446 -2.25 16.13 13.82
CA VAL A 446 -2.29 16.45 15.25
C VAL A 446 -3.66 17.03 15.64
N ILE A 447 -4.22 17.93 14.83
CA ILE A 447 -5.57 18.46 15.06
C ILE A 447 -6.62 17.34 14.96
N SER A 448 -6.49 16.44 13.98
CA SER A 448 -7.43 15.33 13.78
C SER A 448 -7.47 14.37 14.98
N TRP A 449 -6.32 13.83 15.41
CA TRP A 449 -6.32 12.83 16.49
C TRP A 449 -6.54 13.48 17.87
N VAL A 450 -6.06 14.71 18.12
CA VAL A 450 -6.36 15.45 19.37
C VAL A 450 -7.85 15.74 19.49
N THR A 451 -8.52 16.15 18.40
CA THR A 451 -9.98 16.38 18.46
C THR A 451 -10.75 15.09 18.72
N ALA A 452 -10.34 13.94 18.15
CA ALA A 452 -10.93 12.65 18.48
C ALA A 452 -10.73 12.27 19.96
N VAL A 453 -9.51 12.39 20.49
CA VAL A 453 -9.23 12.13 21.93
C VAL A 453 -10.07 13.06 22.82
N ALA A 454 -10.16 14.36 22.49
CA ALA A 454 -10.94 15.32 23.25
C ALA A 454 -12.44 15.02 23.24
N VAL A 455 -13.00 14.49 22.13
CA VAL A 455 -14.41 14.07 22.05
C VAL A 455 -14.69 12.85 22.92
N ARG A 456 -13.77 11.88 23.00
CA ARG A 456 -13.90 10.70 23.87
C ARG A 456 -14.02 11.08 25.36
N HIS A 457 -13.24 12.06 25.80
CA HIS A 457 -13.16 12.47 27.22
C HIS A 457 -14.13 13.60 27.62
N ARG A 458 -14.81 14.27 26.67
CA ARG A 458 -15.79 15.33 26.96
C ARG A 458 -17.22 14.86 26.71
N ASN A 459 -18.13 15.23 27.62
CA ASN A 459 -19.55 15.27 27.30
C ASN A 459 -19.76 16.28 26.15
N SER A 460 -20.27 15.82 25.01
CA SER A 460 -20.46 16.67 23.82
C SER A 460 -21.84 17.31 23.78
N CYS A 461 -22.85 16.64 24.31
CA CYS A 461 -24.17 17.18 24.66
C CYS A 461 -24.59 16.58 26.01
N THR A 462 -25.55 17.21 26.70
CA THR A 462 -25.92 16.91 28.11
C THR A 462 -27.42 16.76 28.37
N GLY A 463 -28.28 16.82 27.35
CA GLY A 463 -29.73 16.69 27.51
C GLY A 463 -30.15 15.30 28.01
N ALA A 464 -31.31 15.21 28.66
CA ALA A 464 -31.83 13.96 29.20
C ALA A 464 -32.06 12.90 28.09
N VAL A 465 -31.79 11.63 28.43
CA VAL A 465 -31.92 10.48 27.51
C VAL A 465 -32.79 9.37 28.11
N ASN A 466 -33.49 9.70 29.21
CA ASN A 466 -34.24 8.75 30.01
C ASN A 466 -35.46 8.21 29.24
N GLY A 467 -35.76 6.93 29.39
CA GLY A 467 -36.87 6.27 28.70
C GLY A 467 -36.59 5.87 27.25
N THR A 468 -35.35 6.01 26.76
CA THR A 468 -34.95 5.48 25.44
C THR A 468 -34.37 4.07 25.55
N MET A 469 -34.55 3.26 24.51
CA MET A 469 -33.98 1.91 24.39
C MET A 469 -32.45 1.87 24.62
N TYR A 470 -31.75 2.98 24.33
CA TYR A 470 -30.30 3.07 24.40
C TYR A 470 -29.75 3.87 25.59
N GLN A 471 -30.58 4.23 26.57
CA GLN A 471 -30.17 4.96 27.77
C GLN A 471 -28.98 4.32 28.51
N TYR A 472 -28.94 2.99 28.57
CA TYR A 472 -27.88 2.22 29.25
C TYR A 472 -26.62 1.98 28.41
N TYR A 473 -26.63 2.39 27.14
CA TYR A 473 -25.55 2.16 26.18
C TYR A 473 -24.95 3.50 25.73
N PRO A 474 -24.18 4.20 26.59
CA PRO A 474 -23.57 5.48 26.24
C PRO A 474 -22.67 5.33 25.01
N GLY A 475 -22.69 6.34 24.14
CA GLY A 475 -22.04 6.29 22.82
C GLY A 475 -22.89 5.65 21.72
N VAL A 476 -24.13 5.22 22.02
CA VAL A 476 -25.14 4.91 21.01
C VAL A 476 -26.01 6.15 20.78
N PRO A 477 -26.32 6.55 19.52
CA PRO A 477 -27.20 7.67 19.25
C PRO A 477 -28.64 7.38 19.69
N SER A 478 -29.16 8.19 20.60
CA SER A 478 -30.51 8.04 21.18
C SER A 478 -31.64 8.61 20.31
N GLY A 479 -31.33 9.40 19.29
CA GLY A 479 -32.33 10.11 18.48
C GLY A 479 -32.98 11.32 19.16
N ILE A 480 -32.63 11.65 20.42
CA ILE A 480 -33.10 12.85 21.12
C ILE A 480 -32.21 14.05 20.76
N TYR A 481 -32.82 15.19 20.46
CA TYR A 481 -32.09 16.42 20.14
C TYR A 481 -31.26 16.91 21.34
N ASN A 482 -29.95 17.11 21.13
CA ASN A 482 -28.98 17.41 22.19
C ASN A 482 -28.95 16.42 23.39
N GLY A 483 -29.39 15.17 23.21
CA GLY A 483 -29.27 14.13 24.23
C GLY A 483 -27.80 13.86 24.64
N LEU A 484 -27.59 13.41 25.89
CA LEU A 484 -26.29 13.08 26.46
C LEU A 484 -25.45 12.24 25.50
N THR A 485 -24.34 12.81 25.05
CA THR A 485 -23.41 12.17 24.11
C THR A 485 -22.03 12.16 24.75
N ASN A 486 -21.62 11.00 25.27
CA ASN A 486 -20.31 10.75 25.86
C ASN A 486 -19.84 9.31 25.61
N PHE A 487 -18.54 9.05 25.79
CA PHE A 487 -17.91 7.76 25.49
C PHE A 487 -17.12 7.17 26.69
N PRO A 488 -17.71 7.10 27.90
CA PRO A 488 -17.04 6.54 29.07
C PRO A 488 -16.71 5.06 28.85
N GLY A 489 -15.51 4.63 29.28
CA GLY A 489 -15.06 3.24 29.18
C GLY A 489 -14.83 2.71 27.76
N TYR A 490 -14.90 3.55 26.72
CA TYR A 490 -14.53 3.14 25.36
C TYR A 490 -13.01 3.03 25.25
N GLY A 491 -12.50 1.91 24.74
CA GLY A 491 -11.10 1.72 24.37
C GLY A 491 -10.77 2.43 23.05
N VAL A 492 -9.55 2.95 22.94
CA VAL A 492 -8.99 3.44 21.68
C VAL A 492 -8.71 2.25 20.76
N GLN A 493 -8.96 2.38 19.45
CA GLN A 493 -8.80 1.30 18.47
C GLN A 493 -7.97 1.75 17.26
N GLU A 494 -7.75 0.84 16.30
CA GLU A 494 -6.83 0.99 15.16
C GLU A 494 -7.04 2.28 14.35
N GLY A 495 -8.27 2.78 14.21
CA GLY A 495 -8.62 4.02 13.54
C GLY A 495 -8.00 5.29 14.16
N LEU A 496 -7.67 5.24 15.44
CA LEU A 496 -7.01 6.33 16.17
C LEU A 496 -5.55 5.99 16.56
N VAL A 497 -5.23 4.71 16.79
CA VAL A 497 -3.83 4.30 17.01
C VAL A 497 -2.99 4.51 15.75
N LEU A 498 -3.48 4.08 14.57
CA LEU A 498 -2.70 4.16 13.33
C LEU A 498 -2.50 5.59 12.83
N SER A 499 -3.42 6.53 13.12
CA SER A 499 -3.20 7.94 12.84
C SER A 499 -2.13 8.54 13.78
N ILE A 500 -2.13 8.21 15.07
CA ILE A 500 -1.06 8.63 16.00
C ILE A 500 0.29 8.04 15.57
N VAL A 501 0.36 6.75 15.22
CA VAL A 501 1.59 6.10 14.75
C VAL A 501 2.07 6.71 13.43
N ALA A 502 1.18 6.97 12.47
CA ALA A 502 1.55 7.66 11.22
C ALA A 502 2.10 9.07 11.49
N TRP A 503 1.53 9.82 12.45
CA TRP A 503 2.07 11.12 12.84
C TRP A 503 3.50 11.02 13.37
N VAL A 504 3.80 10.04 14.24
CA VAL A 504 5.16 9.81 14.76
C VAL A 504 6.13 9.41 13.63
N ILE A 505 5.72 8.55 12.70
CA ILE A 505 6.56 8.13 11.57
C ILE A 505 6.86 9.30 10.62
N VAL A 506 5.85 10.09 10.23
CA VAL A 506 6.05 11.27 9.37
C VAL A 506 6.94 12.30 10.09
N LEU A 507 6.81 12.47 11.41
CA LEU A 507 7.64 13.39 12.18
C LEU A 507 9.11 12.94 12.16
N GLY A 508 9.37 11.67 12.49
CA GLY A 508 10.72 11.08 12.43
C GLY A 508 11.33 11.17 11.03
N ALA A 509 10.58 10.80 10.00
CA ALA A 509 11.02 10.88 8.61
C ALA A 509 11.37 12.32 8.18
N THR A 510 10.52 13.29 8.53
CA THR A 510 10.72 14.71 8.19
C THR A 510 11.93 15.29 8.92
N VAL A 511 12.08 15.01 10.22
CA VAL A 511 13.23 15.47 11.00
C VAL A 511 14.54 14.86 10.49
N LEU A 512 14.57 13.55 10.21
CA LEU A 512 15.76 12.89 9.64
C LEU A 512 16.12 13.47 8.26
N ASN A 513 15.13 13.70 7.39
CA ASN A 513 15.39 14.26 6.06
C ASN A 513 15.76 15.76 6.07
N LEU A 514 15.44 16.48 7.14
CA LEU A 514 15.94 17.84 7.38
C LEU A 514 17.36 17.87 7.96
N ARG A 515 17.71 16.88 8.81
CA ARG A 515 19.01 16.83 9.50
C ARG A 515 20.17 16.37 8.62
N VAL A 516 19.93 15.57 7.58
CA VAL A 516 20.99 15.09 6.68
C VAL A 516 21.26 16.13 5.57
N PRO A 517 22.46 16.77 5.55
CA PRO A 517 22.74 17.87 4.66
C PRO A 517 22.76 17.46 3.19
N TRP A 518 22.31 18.38 2.33
CA TRP A 518 22.27 18.21 0.87
C TRP A 518 23.58 18.69 0.25
N LEU A 519 24.68 17.96 0.53
CA LEU A 519 26.00 18.08 -0.12
C LEU A 519 26.11 17.01 -1.21
#